data_AF-A0A4Y1WRR3-F1
#
_entry.id   AF-A0A4Y1WRR3-F1
#
_cell.length_a   1.000
_cell.length_b   1.000
_cell.length_c   1.000
_cell.angle_alpha   90.00
_cell.angle_beta   90.00
_cell.angle_gamma   90.00
#
_symmetry.space_group_name_H-M   'P 1'
#
loop_
_entity.id
_entity.type
_entity.pdbx_description
1 polymer ?
#
loop_
_entity_poly.entity_id
_entity_poly.type
_entity_poly.pdbx_seq_one_letter_code
_entity_poly.pdbx_strand_id
1 'polypeptide(L)'
;MINTYYQLSSQELMLARNDQSQISQKGFELRLMEINKRFPSNNDINSYFNNIQEQSIKLDINRLINSRNNHLSNAINYALDLAISEKNEDSYSTAYLAISSINSFLRMFNNSEINFMPPISIMMKLSQVNFELTHKSRNTLLAKEIAELNKLCKGI
;
A
#
# COMPACT_ATOMS: atom_id res chain seq x y z
N MET A 1 -27.18 3.98 -0.87
CA MET A 1 -26.36 5.10 -0.38
C MET A 1 -24.95 4.56 -0.24
N ILE A 2 -23.95 5.17 -0.89
CA ILE A 2 -22.57 4.67 -0.81
C ILE A 2 -22.01 5.06 0.57
N ASN A 3 -21.40 4.10 1.28
CA ASN A 3 -20.84 4.31 2.60
C ASN A 3 -19.62 5.26 2.54
N THR A 4 -19.61 6.32 3.37
CA THR A 4 -18.53 7.31 3.40
C THR A 4 -17.16 6.68 3.66
N TYR A 5 -17.06 5.68 4.54
CA TYR A 5 -15.80 5.00 4.81
C TYR A 5 -15.28 4.23 3.59
N TYR A 6 -16.17 3.67 2.77
CA TYR A 6 -15.79 3.00 1.53
C TYR A 6 -15.19 3.99 0.52
N GLN A 7 -15.80 5.18 0.38
CA GLN A 7 -15.29 6.21 -0.53
C GLN A 7 -13.91 6.70 -0.10
N LEU A 8 -13.75 7.01 1.19
CA LEU A 8 -12.48 7.46 1.75
C LEU A 8 -11.39 6.39 1.59
N SER A 9 -11.71 5.13 1.93
CA SER A 9 -10.77 4.01 1.75
C SER A 9 -10.35 3.85 0.29
N SER A 10 -11.30 3.91 -0.64
CA SER A 10 -11.05 3.77 -2.07
C SER A 10 -10.21 4.93 -2.63
N GLN A 11 -10.47 6.16 -2.19
CA GLN A 11 -9.71 7.34 -2.59
C GLN A 11 -8.26 7.25 -2.12
N GLU A 12 -8.03 6.93 -0.85
CA GLU A 12 -6.69 6.75 -0.30
C GLU A 12 -5.94 5.60 -1.00
N LEU A 13 -6.62 4.49 -1.29
CA LEU A 13 -6.01 3.39 -2.04
C LEU A 13 -5.63 3.80 -3.48
N MET A 14 -6.44 4.65 -4.13
CA MET A 14 -6.12 5.19 -5.45
C MET A 14 -4.88 6.08 -5.41
N LEU A 15 -4.73 6.92 -4.39
CA LEU A 15 -3.53 7.74 -4.19
C LEU A 15 -2.29 6.87 -3.97
N ALA A 16 -2.39 5.84 -3.12
CA ALA A 16 -1.31 4.88 -2.92
C ALA A 16 -0.92 4.16 -4.23
N ARG A 17 -1.89 3.81 -5.09
CA ARG A 17 -1.63 3.22 -6.42
C ARG A 17 -0.90 4.18 -7.34
N ASN A 18 -1.27 5.46 -7.34
CA ASN A 18 -0.59 6.49 -8.12
C ASN A 18 0.87 6.65 -7.67
N ASP A 19 1.10 6.82 -6.37
CA ASP A 19 2.44 6.96 -5.81
C ASP A 19 3.31 5.76 -6.19
N GLN A 20 2.74 4.55 -6.09
CA GLN A 20 3.45 3.36 -6.53
C GLN A 20 3.82 3.37 -8.02
N SER A 21 2.89 3.77 -8.89
CA SER A 21 3.17 3.82 -10.34
C SER A 21 4.36 4.73 -10.62
N GLN A 22 4.42 5.88 -9.93
CA GLN A 22 5.54 6.81 -10.02
C GLN A 22 6.83 6.22 -9.44
N ILE A 23 6.78 5.48 -8.32
CA ILE A 23 7.94 4.74 -7.79
C ILE A 23 8.49 3.77 -8.84
N SER A 24 7.61 2.99 -9.49
CA SER A 24 8.02 2.03 -10.53
C SER A 24 8.65 2.72 -11.75
N GLN A 25 8.10 3.85 -12.19
CA GLN A 25 8.65 4.64 -13.29
C GLN A 25 10.05 5.20 -12.95
N LYS A 26 10.19 5.82 -11.78
CA LYS A 26 11.48 6.37 -11.31
C LYS A 26 12.51 5.27 -11.04
N GLY A 27 12.07 4.12 -10.53
CA GLY A 27 12.93 2.95 -10.37
C GLY A 27 13.44 2.40 -11.70
N PHE A 28 12.62 2.44 -12.75
CA PHE A 28 13.05 2.11 -14.10
C PHE A 28 14.05 3.13 -14.66
N GLU A 29 13.83 4.43 -14.41
CA GLU A 29 14.78 5.49 -14.79
C GLU A 29 16.17 5.27 -14.15
N LEU A 30 16.23 4.94 -12.86
CA LEU A 30 17.50 4.60 -12.19
C LEU A 30 18.20 3.41 -12.86
N ARG A 31 17.46 2.35 -13.21
CA ARG A 31 18.03 1.20 -13.92
C ARG A 31 18.59 1.57 -15.28
N LEU A 32 17.94 2.47 -16.03
CA LEU A 32 18.47 2.99 -17.30
C LEU A 32 19.76 3.77 -17.10
N MET A 33 19.84 4.60 -16.04
CA MET A 33 21.06 5.32 -15.69
C MET A 33 22.20 4.37 -15.35
N GLU A 34 21.94 3.32 -14.58
CA GLU A 34 22.91 2.27 -14.25
C GLU A 34 23.42 1.53 -15.49
N ILE A 35 22.54 1.23 -16.44
CA ILE A 35 22.91 0.62 -17.73
C ILE A 35 23.82 1.58 -18.51
N ASN A 36 23.42 2.85 -18.63
CA ASN A 36 24.20 3.85 -19.36
C ASN A 36 25.61 4.06 -18.77
N LYS A 37 25.74 3.96 -17.44
CA LYS A 37 27.05 4.01 -16.77
C LYS A 37 27.99 2.86 -17.15
N ARG A 38 27.45 1.70 -17.56
CA ARG A 38 28.25 0.54 -18.01
C ARG A 38 28.76 0.67 -19.44
N PHE A 39 28.24 1.62 -20.23
CA PHE A 39 28.64 1.89 -21.61
C PHE A 39 29.07 3.37 -21.76
N PRO A 40 30.15 3.82 -21.11
CA PRO A 40 30.53 5.22 -21.10
C PRO A 40 30.91 5.70 -22.52
N SER A 41 30.24 6.77 -22.98
CA SER A 41 30.73 7.58 -24.10
C SER A 41 31.85 8.50 -23.61
N ASN A 42 32.80 8.89 -24.48
CA ASN A 42 34.02 9.67 -24.19
C ASN A 42 33.84 11.09 -23.55
N ASN A 43 32.69 11.45 -22.96
CA ASN A 43 32.43 12.74 -22.33
C ASN A 43 32.34 12.62 -20.79
N ASP A 44 33.48 12.72 -20.11
CA ASP A 44 33.61 12.57 -18.65
C ASP A 44 32.93 13.68 -17.80
N ILE A 45 32.59 14.83 -18.39
CA ILE A 45 31.88 15.93 -17.71
C ILE A 45 30.45 15.52 -17.28
N ASN A 46 29.87 14.50 -17.94
CA ASN A 46 28.52 14.01 -17.61
C ASN A 46 28.44 13.22 -16.28
N SER A 47 29.56 12.72 -15.74
CA SER A 47 29.57 11.83 -14.58
C SER A 47 29.02 12.48 -13.30
N TYR A 48 29.40 13.73 -13.01
CA TYR A 48 28.95 14.46 -11.83
C TYR A 48 27.46 14.83 -11.90
N PHE A 49 26.99 15.33 -13.05
CA PHE A 49 25.57 15.64 -13.27
C PHE A 49 24.68 14.39 -13.20
N ASN A 50 25.15 13.26 -13.72
CA ASN A 50 24.46 11.97 -13.62
C ASN A 50 24.29 11.52 -12.15
N ASN A 51 25.30 11.76 -11.30
CA ASN A 51 25.22 11.40 -9.88
C ASN A 51 24.24 12.30 -9.10
N ILE A 52 24.19 13.59 -9.40
CA ILE A 52 23.19 14.50 -8.80
C ILE A 52 21.77 14.08 -9.21
N GLN A 53 21.57 13.78 -10.49
CA GLN A 53 20.27 13.35 -11.00
C GLN A 53 19.83 12.02 -10.36
N GLU A 54 20.73 11.04 -10.26
CA GLU A 54 20.47 9.77 -9.59
C GLU A 54 20.04 9.97 -8.13
N GLN A 55 20.75 10.85 -7.40
CA GLN A 55 20.42 11.15 -6.02
C GLN A 55 19.07 11.86 -5.88
N SER A 56 18.75 12.77 -6.80
CA SER A 56 17.44 13.44 -6.85
C SER A 56 16.31 12.42 -7.04
N ILE A 57 16.47 11.46 -7.95
CA ILE A 57 15.46 10.42 -8.20
C ILE A 57 15.29 9.52 -6.98
N LYS A 58 16.39 9.16 -6.30
CA LYS A 58 16.34 8.38 -5.05
C LYS A 58 15.58 9.12 -3.95
N LEU A 59 15.79 10.42 -3.79
CA LEU A 59 15.05 11.24 -2.82
C LEU A 59 13.55 11.31 -3.16
N ASP A 60 13.20 11.46 -4.44
CA ASP A 60 11.81 11.43 -4.89
C ASP A 60 11.14 10.09 -4.60
N ILE A 61 11.82 8.98 -4.89
CA ILE A 61 11.33 7.62 -4.57
C ILE A 61 11.05 7.51 -3.07
N ASN A 62 11.97 7.98 -2.20
CA ASN A 62 11.76 7.94 -0.75
C ASN A 62 10.55 8.78 -0.31
N ARG A 63 10.34 9.98 -0.90
CA ARG A 63 9.14 10.79 -0.63
C ARG A 63 7.86 10.07 -1.06
N LEU A 64 7.86 9.46 -2.23
CA LEU A 64 6.73 8.70 -2.75
C LEU A 64 6.45 7.45 -1.91
N ILE A 65 7.47 6.75 -1.42
CA ILE A 65 7.31 5.60 -0.50
C ILE A 65 6.59 6.05 0.78
N ASN A 66 7.04 7.16 1.37
CA ASN A 66 6.40 7.69 2.58
C ASN A 66 4.95 8.12 2.32
N SER A 67 4.69 8.81 1.21
CA SER A 67 3.34 9.22 0.79
C SER A 67 2.43 8.01 0.58
N ARG A 68 2.89 7.01 -0.19
CA ARG A 68 2.19 5.75 -0.44
C ARG A 68 1.86 5.04 0.87
N ASN A 69 2.82 4.93 1.79
CA ASN A 69 2.62 4.25 3.06
C ASN A 69 1.59 4.98 3.93
N ASN A 70 1.57 6.31 3.92
CA ASN A 70 0.55 7.10 4.62
C ASN A 70 -0.84 6.89 4.02
N HIS A 71 -0.96 6.97 2.70
CA HIS A 71 -2.23 6.72 2.02
C HIS A 71 -2.74 5.30 2.25
N LEU A 72 -1.87 4.29 2.16
CA LEU A 72 -2.23 2.91 2.43
C LEU A 72 -2.66 2.69 3.90
N SER A 73 -1.99 3.36 4.85
CA SER A 73 -2.36 3.37 6.25
C SER A 73 -3.77 3.94 6.46
N ASN A 74 -4.09 5.07 5.82
CA ASN A 74 -5.42 5.68 5.88
C ASN A 74 -6.48 4.78 5.23
N ALA A 75 -6.17 4.20 4.06
CA ALA A 75 -7.07 3.29 3.36
C ALA A 75 -7.46 2.09 4.24
N ILE A 76 -6.47 1.50 4.92
CA ILE A 76 -6.69 0.43 5.92
C ILE A 76 -7.54 0.96 7.07
N ASN A 77 -7.20 2.11 7.66
CA ASN A 77 -7.91 2.64 8.81
C ASN A 77 -9.41 2.82 8.54
N TYR A 78 -9.76 3.42 7.38
CA TYR A 78 -11.16 3.59 6.95
C TYR A 78 -11.85 2.26 6.64
N ALA A 79 -11.15 1.32 6.00
CA ALA A 79 -11.71 0.00 5.71
C ALA A 79 -11.99 -0.81 7.00
N LEU A 80 -11.17 -0.62 8.04
CA LEU A 80 -11.41 -1.23 9.36
C LEU A 80 -12.61 -0.61 10.08
N ASP A 81 -12.80 0.72 9.99
CA ASP A 81 -14.00 1.37 10.51
C ASP A 81 -15.26 0.85 9.82
N LEU A 82 -15.19 0.71 8.49
CA LEU A 82 -16.25 0.13 7.68
C LEU A 82 -16.56 -1.32 8.09
N ALA A 83 -15.53 -2.15 8.26
CA ALA A 83 -15.67 -3.55 8.63
C ALA A 83 -16.33 -3.74 10.01
N ILE A 84 -16.06 -2.85 10.97
CA ILE A 84 -16.75 -2.85 12.26
C ILE A 84 -18.21 -2.42 12.13
N SER A 85 -18.49 -1.43 11.29
CA SER A 85 -19.86 -0.96 11.07
C SER A 85 -20.76 -2.02 10.42
N GLU A 86 -20.22 -2.84 9.52
CA GLU A 86 -20.95 -3.87 8.77
C GLU A 86 -20.83 -5.27 9.40
N LYS A 87 -20.23 -5.41 10.60
CA LYS A 87 -19.87 -6.73 11.16
C LYS A 87 -21.04 -7.69 11.40
N ASN A 88 -22.27 -7.18 11.49
CA ASN A 88 -23.49 -7.96 11.70
C ASN A 88 -24.40 -8.01 10.46
N GLU A 89 -23.94 -7.48 9.33
CA GLU A 89 -24.71 -7.50 8.10
C GLU A 89 -24.48 -8.81 7.35
N ASP A 90 -25.57 -9.53 7.07
CA ASP A 90 -25.57 -10.81 6.35
C ASP A 90 -25.52 -10.63 4.81
N SER A 91 -25.42 -9.38 4.32
CA SER A 91 -25.44 -9.04 2.89
C SER A 91 -24.05 -8.83 2.30
N TYR A 92 -23.99 -8.51 1.00
CA TYR A 92 -22.73 -8.22 0.29
C TYR A 92 -22.06 -6.97 0.88
N SER A 93 -21.09 -7.20 1.78
CA SER A 93 -20.43 -6.14 2.54
C SER A 93 -19.56 -5.25 1.65
N THR A 94 -19.72 -3.94 1.76
CA THR A 94 -18.82 -3.00 1.09
C THR A 94 -17.44 -2.97 1.76
N ALA A 95 -17.37 -3.33 3.05
CA ALA A 95 -16.13 -3.58 3.76
C ALA A 95 -15.33 -4.71 3.09
N TYR A 96 -15.98 -5.80 2.68
CA TYR A 96 -15.30 -6.89 1.98
C TYR A 96 -14.60 -6.38 0.72
N LEU A 97 -15.28 -5.58 -0.10
CA LEU A 97 -14.70 -5.01 -1.32
C LEU A 97 -13.52 -4.07 -1.03
N ALA A 98 -13.62 -3.24 0.01
CA ALA A 98 -12.53 -2.35 0.41
C ALA A 98 -11.30 -3.14 0.85
N ILE A 99 -11.48 -4.11 1.76
CA ILE A 99 -10.39 -4.93 2.30
C ILE A 99 -9.76 -5.80 1.21
N SER A 100 -10.56 -6.45 0.34
CA SER A 100 -10.03 -7.23 -0.78
C SER A 100 -9.22 -6.39 -1.76
N SER A 101 -9.64 -5.15 -2.01
CA SER A 101 -8.89 -4.22 -2.87
C SER A 101 -7.54 -3.85 -2.27
N ILE A 102 -7.48 -3.66 -0.95
CA ILE A 102 -6.23 -3.41 -0.21
C ILE A 102 -5.34 -4.66 -0.22
N ASN A 103 -5.89 -5.84 0.06
CA ASN A 103 -5.15 -7.11 0.04
C ASN A 103 -4.53 -7.38 -1.33
N SER A 104 -5.32 -7.18 -2.40
CA SER A 104 -4.84 -7.31 -3.78
C SER A 104 -3.68 -6.36 -4.07
N PHE A 105 -3.79 -5.10 -3.64
CA PHE A 105 -2.72 -4.12 -3.78
C PHE A 105 -1.46 -4.54 -2.99
N LEU A 106 -1.59 -4.92 -1.72
CA LEU A 106 -0.48 -5.37 -0.88
C LEU A 106 0.25 -6.60 -1.44
N ARG A 107 -0.50 -7.59 -1.96
CA ARG A 107 0.09 -8.78 -2.62
C ARG A 107 0.95 -8.42 -3.82
N MET A 108 0.61 -7.34 -4.53
CA MET A 108 1.42 -6.86 -5.64
C MET A 108 2.80 -6.33 -5.17
N PHE A 109 2.92 -5.83 -3.93
CA PHE A 109 4.18 -5.27 -3.40
C PHE A 109 4.99 -6.19 -2.51
N ASN A 110 4.39 -7.16 -1.83
CA ASN A 110 5.15 -8.06 -0.96
C ASN A 110 6.14 -8.96 -1.74
N ASN A 111 6.12 -8.91 -3.09
CA ASN A 111 7.15 -9.49 -3.97
C ASN A 111 8.22 -8.48 -4.42
N SER A 112 8.21 -7.25 -3.90
CA SER A 112 9.13 -6.16 -4.23
C SER A 112 9.98 -5.77 -3.03
N GLU A 113 11.14 -5.16 -3.25
CA GLU A 113 12.16 -4.85 -2.22
C GLU A 113 11.69 -3.90 -1.09
N ILE A 114 10.48 -3.32 -1.17
CA ILE A 114 9.98 -2.32 -0.24
C ILE A 114 8.75 -2.87 0.51
N ASN A 115 8.97 -3.45 1.69
CA ASN A 115 7.91 -3.92 2.57
C ASN A 115 7.13 -2.74 3.17
N PHE A 116 5.81 -2.77 3.04
CA PHE A 116 4.93 -1.87 3.79
C PHE A 116 4.73 -2.41 5.20
N MET A 117 5.01 -1.60 6.20
CA MET A 117 4.63 -1.87 7.58
C MET A 117 3.75 -0.72 8.09
N PRO A 118 2.48 -0.99 8.43
CA PRO A 118 1.60 0.05 8.94
C PRO A 118 2.05 0.56 10.32
N PRO A 119 1.67 1.78 10.70
CA PRO A 119 1.84 2.28 12.07
C PRO A 119 1.25 1.34 13.11
N ILE A 120 1.89 1.29 14.30
CA ILE A 120 1.47 0.41 15.42
C ILE A 120 -0.01 0.61 15.78
N SER A 121 -0.52 1.85 15.74
CA SER A 121 -1.93 2.14 16.00
C SER A 121 -2.88 1.38 15.07
N ILE A 122 -2.55 1.30 13.78
CA ILE A 122 -3.31 0.56 12.78
C ILE A 122 -3.15 -0.94 12.98
N MET A 123 -1.95 -1.42 13.31
CA MET A 123 -1.71 -2.84 13.62
C MET A 123 -2.55 -3.31 14.83
N MET A 124 -2.63 -2.49 15.88
CA MET A 124 -3.47 -2.78 17.05
C MET A 124 -4.95 -2.81 16.67
N LYS A 125 -5.43 -1.80 15.93
CA LYS A 125 -6.82 -1.76 15.44
C LYS A 125 -7.15 -2.97 14.57
N LEU A 126 -6.27 -3.33 13.64
CA LEU A 126 -6.41 -4.50 12.77
C LEU A 126 -6.50 -5.80 13.58
N SER A 127 -5.66 -5.95 14.62
CA SER A 127 -5.71 -7.11 15.51
C SER A 127 -7.03 -7.21 16.27
N GLN A 128 -7.55 -6.08 16.76
CA GLN A 128 -8.86 -6.01 17.42
C GLN A 128 -10.00 -6.37 16.46
N VAL A 129 -10.02 -5.77 15.26
CA VAL A 129 -11.05 -6.04 14.24
C VAL A 129 -11.00 -7.50 13.79
N ASN A 130 -9.81 -8.05 13.59
CA ASN A 130 -9.62 -9.46 13.25
C ASN A 130 -10.18 -10.40 14.33
N PHE A 131 -9.94 -10.08 15.61
CA PHE A 131 -10.52 -10.85 16.72
C PHE A 131 -12.05 -10.78 16.73
N GLU A 132 -12.62 -9.57 16.63
CA GLU A 132 -14.06 -9.35 16.59
C GLU A 132 -14.73 -10.10 15.43
N LEU A 133 -14.20 -10.01 14.21
CA LEU A 133 -14.81 -10.64 13.05
C LEU A 133 -14.64 -12.17 13.03
N THR A 134 -13.49 -12.68 13.48
CA THR A 134 -13.24 -14.13 13.48
C THR A 134 -14.07 -14.87 14.53
N HIS A 135 -14.34 -14.25 15.67
CA HIS A 135 -14.99 -14.93 16.80
C HIS A 135 -16.43 -14.48 17.07
N LYS A 136 -16.84 -13.30 16.56
CA LYS A 136 -18.13 -12.68 16.93
C LYS A 136 -19.00 -12.27 15.74
N SER A 137 -18.53 -12.40 14.51
CA SER A 137 -19.30 -12.07 13.30
C SER A 137 -19.80 -13.31 12.57
N ARG A 138 -20.94 -13.17 11.90
CA ARG A 138 -21.48 -14.17 10.95
C ARG A 138 -20.91 -14.00 9.54
N ASN A 139 -20.26 -12.87 9.24
CA ASN A 139 -19.71 -12.56 7.92
C ASN A 139 -18.34 -13.21 7.71
N THR A 140 -18.36 -14.51 7.39
CA THR A 140 -17.14 -15.32 7.24
C THR A 140 -16.24 -14.89 6.08
N LEU A 141 -16.79 -14.28 5.03
CA LEU A 141 -16.01 -13.77 3.90
C LEU A 141 -15.19 -12.56 4.31
N LEU A 142 -15.81 -11.58 4.98
CA LEU A 142 -15.12 -10.41 5.52
C LEU A 142 -14.06 -10.82 6.56
N ALA A 143 -14.38 -11.77 7.45
CA ALA A 143 -13.43 -12.29 8.43
C ALA A 143 -12.17 -12.88 7.78
N LYS A 144 -12.33 -13.65 6.69
CA LYS A 144 -11.19 -14.21 5.92
C LYS A 144 -10.31 -13.12 5.32
N GLU A 145 -10.91 -12.09 4.72
CA GLU A 145 -10.15 -10.99 4.11
C GLU A 145 -9.42 -10.14 5.16
N ILE A 146 -10.01 -9.93 6.33
CA ILE A 146 -9.36 -9.23 7.44
C ILE A 146 -8.20 -10.06 8.02
N ALA A 147 -8.37 -11.38 8.14
CA ALA A 147 -7.30 -12.27 8.58
C ALA A 147 -6.12 -12.25 7.61
N GLU A 148 -6.39 -12.23 6.30
CA GLU A 148 -5.37 -12.08 5.28
C GLU A 148 -4.68 -10.72 5.36
N LEU A 149 -5.44 -9.63 5.53
CA LEU A 149 -4.85 -8.30 5.73
C LEU A 149 -3.90 -8.27 6.94
N ASN A 150 -4.31 -8.91 8.04
CA ASN A 150 -3.49 -9.04 9.25
C ASN A 150 -2.19 -9.80 8.99
N LYS A 151 -2.20 -10.81 8.12
CA LYS A 151 -1.00 -11.53 7.69
C LYS A 151 -0.10 -10.65 6.82
N LEU A 152 -0.68 -9.97 5.82
CA LEU A 152 0.06 -9.11 4.89
C LEU A 152 0.73 -7.93 5.60
N CYS A 153 0.09 -7.37 6.63
CA CYS A 153 0.61 -6.23 7.40
C CYS A 153 1.58 -6.60 8.53
N LYS A 154 1.72 -7.88 8.87
CA LYS A 154 2.68 -8.33 9.89
C LYS A 154 4.07 -8.64 9.34
N GLY A 155 4.22 -8.73 8.01
CA GLY A 155 5.51 -8.92 7.35
C GLY A 155 6.32 -10.06 7.95
N ILE A 156 5.85 -11.30 7.77
CA ILE A 156 6.44 -12.61 8.17
C ILE A 156 7.23 -12.58 9.49
#